data_AF-A0A0Q5TTV4-F1
#
_entry.id   AF-A0A0Q5TTV4-F1
#
_cell.length_a   1.000
_cell.length_b   1.000
_cell.length_c   1.000
_cell.angle_alpha   90.00
_cell.angle_beta   90.00
_cell.angle_gamma   90.00
#
_symmetry.space_group_name_H-M   'P 1'
#
loop_
_entity.id
_entity.type
_entity.pdbx_description
1 polymer ?
#
loop_
_entity_poly.entity_id
_entity_poly.type
_entity_poly.pdbx_seq_one_letter_code
_entity_poly.pdbx_strand_id
1 'polypeptide(L)'
;MKLESERRPVITLSNESFKHYLIQRYGANSDEPWRKLFHVSQELISPDTWIKLYNRAKADLESSGGCITGYEVVDDELVSHEAIGTYWPGNCMWVMQFDHNQSN
;
A
#
# COMPACT_ATOMS: atom_id res chain seq x y z
N MET A 1 10.82 21.49 26.88
CA MET A 1 9.80 21.36 25.83
C MET A 1 9.68 19.89 25.47
N LYS A 2 8.54 19.25 25.73
CA LYS A 2 8.22 17.97 25.09
C LYS A 2 8.01 18.31 23.62
N LEU A 3 8.81 17.75 22.71
CA LEU A 3 8.42 17.67 21.31
C LEU A 3 7.10 16.90 21.32
N GLU A 4 5.99 17.57 21.07
CA GLU A 4 4.82 16.87 20.58
C GLU A 4 5.30 16.19 19.30
N SER A 5 5.38 14.86 19.31
CA SER A 5 5.72 14.11 18.10
C SER A 5 4.71 14.56 17.04
N GLU A 6 5.19 15.24 16.00
CA GLU A 6 4.37 15.66 14.87
C GLU A 6 3.57 14.44 14.41
N ARG A 7 2.25 14.47 14.65
CA ARG A 7 1.39 13.31 14.39
C ARG A 7 1.30 13.14 12.89
N ARG A 8 2.11 12.23 12.35
CA ARG A 8 2.09 11.87 10.93
C ARG A 8 0.69 11.33 10.55
N PRO A 9 0.10 11.76 9.42
CA PRO A 9 -1.14 11.18 8.95
C PRO A 9 -0.97 9.68 8.69
N VAL A 10 -1.93 8.88 9.18
CA VAL A 10 -1.95 7.43 8.99
C VAL A 10 -3.30 7.01 8.43
N ILE A 11 -3.28 6.14 7.43
CA ILE A 11 -4.46 5.44 6.92
C ILE A 11 -4.26 3.94 7.10
N THR A 12 -5.27 3.27 7.64
CA THR A 12 -5.34 1.80 7.74
C THR A 12 -6.36 1.27 6.74
N LEU A 13 -6.02 0.21 6.02
CA LEU A 13 -6.87 -0.40 5.00
C LEU A 13 -6.89 -1.92 5.19
N SER A 14 -8.05 -2.54 5.00
CA SER A 14 -8.12 -3.98 4.80
C SER A 14 -7.41 -4.37 3.51
N ASN A 15 -7.15 -5.67 3.31
CA ASN A 15 -6.53 -6.16 2.09
C ASN A 15 -7.28 -5.74 0.82
N GLU A 16 -8.61 -5.85 0.84
CA GLU A 16 -9.46 -5.50 -0.31
C GLU A 16 -9.53 -3.99 -0.55
N SER A 17 -9.61 -3.18 0.52
CA SER A 17 -9.57 -1.72 0.39
C SER A 17 -8.21 -1.23 -0.13
N PHE A 18 -7.13 -1.92 0.24
CA PHE A 18 -5.79 -1.59 -0.24
C PHE A 18 -5.62 -1.94 -1.73
N LYS A 19 -6.09 -3.11 -2.18
CA LYS A 19 -6.15 -3.44 -3.61
C LYS A 19 -6.94 -2.40 -4.40
N HIS A 20 -8.08 -1.97 -3.87
CA HIS A 20 -8.87 -0.91 -4.49
C HIS A 20 -8.10 0.41 -4.58
N TYR A 21 -7.43 0.82 -3.50
CA TYR A 21 -6.55 2.00 -3.49
C TYR A 21 -5.46 1.91 -4.57
N LEU A 22 -4.80 0.76 -4.71
CA LEU A 22 -3.76 0.56 -5.72
C LEU A 22 -4.32 0.72 -7.14
N ILE A 23 -5.49 0.14 -7.44
CA ILE A 23 -6.15 0.33 -8.75
C ILE A 23 -6.51 1.80 -8.97
N GLN A 24 -7.11 2.47 -7.99
CA GLN A 24 -7.53 3.87 -8.12
C GLN A 24 -6.34 4.79 -8.39
N ARG A 25 -5.24 4.60 -7.66
CA ARG A 25 -4.08 5.50 -7.73
C ARG A 25 -3.16 5.20 -8.92
N TYR A 26 -3.06 3.94 -9.33
CA TYR A 26 -2.05 3.51 -10.32
C TYR A 26 -2.64 2.79 -11.55
N GLY A 27 -3.86 2.28 -11.44
CA GLY A 27 -4.57 1.59 -12.53
C GLY A 27 -5.28 2.52 -13.50
N ALA A 28 -5.43 3.81 -13.17
CA ALA A 28 -5.93 4.86 -14.06
C ALA A 28 -4.79 5.82 -14.43
N ASN A 29 -4.60 6.08 -15.73
CA ASN A 29 -3.67 7.10 -16.25
C ASN A 29 -2.17 6.95 -15.88
N SER A 30 -1.64 5.74 -15.77
CA SER A 30 -0.18 5.52 -15.77
C SER A 30 0.36 5.23 -17.17
N ASP A 31 1.60 5.62 -17.47
CA ASP A 31 2.29 5.25 -18.73
C ASP A 31 2.79 3.79 -18.75
N GLU A 32 2.45 3.05 -17.70
CA GLU A 32 2.83 1.67 -17.47
C GLU A 32 1.76 0.69 -18.01
N PRO A 33 2.11 -0.59 -18.25
CA PRO A 33 1.23 -1.56 -18.91
C PRO A 33 -0.11 -1.84 -18.19
N TRP A 34 -0.30 -1.39 -16.96
CA TRP A 34 -1.53 -1.57 -16.16
C TRP A 34 -2.65 -0.56 -16.42
N ARG A 35 -2.53 0.27 -17.46
CA ARG A 35 -3.44 1.37 -17.83
C ARG A 35 -4.91 0.98 -18.10
N LYS A 36 -5.30 -0.28 -17.89
CA LYS A 36 -6.67 -0.80 -18.05
C LYS A 36 -7.20 -1.54 -16.82
N LEU A 37 -6.45 -1.64 -15.73
CA LEU A 37 -6.86 -2.39 -14.54
C LEU A 37 -8.09 -1.80 -13.86
N PHE A 38 -8.37 -0.51 -14.06
CA PHE A 38 -9.55 0.15 -13.52
C PHE A 38 -10.88 -0.53 -13.91
N HIS A 39 -10.93 -1.18 -15.08
CA HIS A 39 -12.12 -1.87 -15.58
C HIS A 39 -12.03 -3.40 -15.47
N VAL A 40 -10.95 -3.93 -14.91
CA VAL A 40 -10.74 -5.38 -14.76
C VAL A 40 -11.21 -5.81 -13.37
N SER A 41 -11.95 -6.91 -13.28
CA SER A 41 -12.30 -7.51 -11.98
C SER A 41 -11.02 -7.87 -11.22
N GLN A 42 -10.96 -7.54 -9.92
CA GLN A 42 -9.77 -7.76 -9.09
C GLN A 42 -9.30 -9.23 -9.09
N GLU A 43 -10.23 -10.17 -9.23
CA GLU A 43 -9.98 -11.62 -9.28
C GLU A 43 -9.20 -12.05 -10.53
N LEU A 44 -9.25 -11.26 -11.60
CA LEU A 44 -8.54 -11.53 -12.86
C LEU A 44 -7.14 -10.89 -12.89
N ILE A 45 -6.80 -10.10 -11.87
CA ILE A 45 -5.50 -9.43 -11.77
C ILE A 45 -4.50 -10.41 -11.16
N SER A 46 -3.42 -10.68 -11.90
CA SER A 46 -2.39 -11.62 -11.46
C SER A 46 -1.70 -11.18 -10.16
N PRO A 47 -1.25 -12.12 -9.30
CA PRO A 47 -0.47 -11.78 -8.11
C PRO A 47 0.76 -10.90 -8.42
N ASP A 48 1.46 -11.19 -9.52
CA ASP A 48 2.61 -10.40 -9.97
C ASP A 48 2.25 -8.95 -10.26
N THR A 49 1.07 -8.70 -10.84
CA THR A 49 0.56 -7.36 -11.08
C THR A 49 0.34 -6.62 -9.75
N TRP A 50 -0.26 -7.28 -8.76
CA TRP A 50 -0.46 -6.69 -7.44
C TRP A 50 0.84 -6.32 -6.74
N ILE A 51 1.84 -7.21 -6.80
CA ILE A 51 3.18 -6.96 -6.24
C ILE A 51 3.81 -5.73 -6.90
N LYS A 52 3.70 -5.59 -8.22
CA LYS A 52 4.28 -4.45 -8.95
C LYS A 52 3.56 -3.13 -8.61
N LEU A 53 2.24 -3.15 -8.45
CA LEU A 53 1.47 -1.98 -7.98
C LEU A 53 1.87 -1.59 -6.54
N TYR A 54 2.02 -2.58 -5.65
CA TYR A 54 2.49 -2.35 -4.28
C TYR A 54 3.89 -1.73 -4.26
N ASN A 55 4.84 -2.29 -5.01
CA ASN A 55 6.21 -1.78 -5.07
C ASN A 55 6.25 -0.34 -5.59
N ARG A 56 5.40 -0.01 -6.57
CA ARG A 56 5.26 1.37 -7.05
C ARG A 56 4.72 2.29 -5.96
N ALA A 57 3.65 1.88 -5.28
CA ALA A 57 3.05 2.65 -4.19
C ALA A 57 4.03 2.90 -3.03
N LYS A 58 4.79 1.85 -2.66
CA LYS A 58 5.82 1.91 -1.62
C LYS A 58 6.92 2.89 -2.02
N ALA A 59 7.46 2.78 -3.24
CA ALA A 59 8.50 3.68 -3.72
C ALA A 59 8.03 5.15 -3.76
N ASP A 60 6.82 5.43 -4.23
CA ASP A 60 6.27 6.79 -4.24
C ASP A 60 6.13 7.34 -2.82
N LEU A 61 5.61 6.54 -1.88
CA LEU A 61 5.40 6.98 -0.51
C LEU A 61 6.73 7.19 0.23
N GLU A 62 7.69 6.28 0.07
CA GLU A 62 9.05 6.39 0.63
C GLU A 62 9.81 7.59 0.07
N SER A 63 9.63 7.92 -1.21
CA SER A 63 10.22 9.12 -1.81
C SER A 63 9.73 10.42 -1.14
N SER A 64 8.56 10.38 -0.52
CA SER A 64 7.98 11.50 0.23
C SER A 64 8.25 11.45 1.74
N GLY A 65 9.03 10.48 2.22
CA GLY A 65 9.32 10.28 3.66
C GLY A 65 8.25 9.48 4.41
N GLY A 66 7.26 8.94 3.72
CA GLY A 66 6.25 8.03 4.26
C GLY A 66 6.65 6.55 4.18
N CYS A 67 5.76 5.64 4.58
CA CYS A 67 6.00 4.20 4.48
C CYS A 67 4.69 3.39 4.39
N ILE A 68 4.79 2.16 3.83
CA ILE A 68 3.72 1.17 3.80
C ILE A 68 4.16 -0.05 4.60
N THR A 69 3.35 -0.47 5.58
CA THR A 69 3.57 -1.67 6.39
C THR A 69 2.34 -2.58 6.33
N GLY A 70 2.54 -3.86 6.01
CA GLY A 70 1.50 -4.88 6.15
C GLY A 70 1.53 -5.49 7.55
N TYR A 71 0.37 -5.81 8.10
CA TYR A 71 0.23 -6.51 9.38
C TYR A 71 -0.67 -7.72 9.21
N GLU A 72 -0.24 -8.86 9.73
CA GLU A 72 -0.98 -10.12 9.74
C GLU A 72 -0.96 -10.73 11.14
N VAL A 73 -2.00 -11.48 11.51
CA VAL A 73 -1.99 -12.29 12.73
C VAL A 73 -1.59 -13.71 12.36
N VAL A 74 -0.46 -14.18 12.90
CA VAL A 74 0.08 -15.53 12.70
C VAL A 74 0.28 -16.15 14.08
N ASP A 75 -0.31 -17.33 14.32
CA ASP A 75 -0.23 -18.03 15.61
C ASP A 75 -0.59 -17.14 16.82
N ASP A 76 -1.67 -16.35 16.68
CA ASP A 76 -2.15 -15.36 17.66
C ASP A 76 -1.18 -14.18 17.93
N GLU A 77 -0.12 -14.03 17.14
CA GLU A 77 0.82 -12.93 17.21
C GLU A 77 0.67 -11.95 16.03
N LEU A 78 0.75 -10.64 16.32
CA LEU A 78 0.73 -9.61 15.28
C LEU A 78 2.14 -9.46 14.69
N VAL A 79 2.28 -9.82 13.42
CA VAL A 79 3.53 -9.74 12.65
C VAL A 79 3.45 -8.58 11.66
N SER A 80 4.56 -7.86 11.49
CA SER A 80 4.68 -6.80 10.48
C SER A 80 5.51 -7.23 9.28
N HIS A 81 5.14 -6.71 8.11
CA HIS A 81 5.78 -6.97 6.83
C HIS A 81 6.11 -5.64 6.14
N GLU A 82 7.39 -5.35 6.00
CA GLU A 82 7.87 -4.15 5.29
C GLU A 82 7.99 -4.37 3.77
N ALA A 83 7.91 -5.62 3.31
CA ALA A 83 7.96 -6.00 1.90
C ALA A 83 7.01 -7.17 1.62
N ILE A 84 6.56 -7.27 0.37
CA ILE A 84 5.83 -8.44 -0.13
C ILE A 84 6.83 -9.40 -0.78
N GLY A 85 6.71 -10.69 -0.47
CA GLY A 85 7.48 -11.76 -1.11
C GLY A 85 6.97 -12.09 -2.52
N THR A 86 6.98 -13.37 -2.89
CA THR A 86 6.55 -13.83 -4.22
C THR A 86 5.03 -13.93 -4.40
N TYR A 87 4.26 -13.84 -3.32
CA TYR A 87 2.80 -13.98 -3.35
C TYR A 87 2.13 -12.83 -2.61
N TRP A 88 0.95 -12.42 -3.08
CA TRP A 88 0.13 -11.44 -2.39
C TRP A 88 -0.41 -12.03 -1.07
N PRO A 89 -0.23 -11.36 0.08
CA PRO A 89 -0.69 -11.89 1.35
C PRO A 89 -2.23 -11.84 1.42
N GLY A 90 -2.85 -12.93 1.87
CA GLY A 90 -4.31 -13.06 1.91
C GLY A 90 -4.98 -12.24 3.00
N ASN A 91 -4.34 -12.12 4.17
CA ASN A 91 -4.95 -11.61 5.40
C ASN A 91 -4.20 -10.42 6.02
N CYS A 92 -3.60 -9.56 5.19
CA CYS A 92 -2.94 -8.36 5.68
C CYS A 92 -3.92 -7.18 5.88
N MET A 93 -3.73 -6.46 6.97
CA MET A 93 -4.10 -5.05 7.10
C MET A 93 -2.92 -4.18 6.67
N TRP A 94 -3.18 -3.16 5.88
CA TRP A 94 -2.16 -2.25 5.35
C TRP A 94 -2.21 -0.91 6.05
N VAL A 95 -1.07 -0.46 6.55
CA VAL A 95 -0.90 0.84 7.19
C VAL A 95 -0.01 1.69 6.31
N MET A 96 -0.53 2.84 5.90
CA MET A 96 0.22 3.84 5.15
C MET A 96 0.43 5.06 6.04
N GLN A 97 1.68 5.41 6.27
CA GLN A 97 2.07 6.62 6.98
C GLN A 97 2.59 7.64 5.97
N PHE A 98 2.06 8.86 6.04
CA PHE A 98 2.46 9.96 5.17
C PHE A 98 3.35 10.93 5.96
N ASP A 99 4.31 11.56 5.29
CA ASP A 99 5.08 12.63 5.93
C ASP A 99 4.24 13.91 6.04
N HIS A 100 4.43 14.66 7.13
CA HIS A 100 3.62 15.85 7.41
C HIS A 100 4.04 17.07 6.55
N ASN A 101 5.22 17.03 5.92
CA ASN A 101 5.81 18.16 5.20
C ASN A 101 5.31 18.40 3.77
N GLN A 102 4.16 17.86 3.39
CA GLN A 102 3.48 18.25 2.15
C GLN A 102 2.22 19.05 2.43
N SER A 103 2.43 20.31 2.84
CA SER A 103 1.50 21.40 2.58
C SER A 103 2.16 22.28 1.52
N ASN A 104 1.73 22.13 0.26
CA ASN A 104 1.89 23.18 -0.75
C ASN A 104 0.69 24.12 -0.65
#